data_AF-A0A4W3GAR5-F1
#
_entry.id   AF-A0A4W3GAR5-F1
#
_cell.length_a   1.000
_cell.length_b   1.000
_cell.length_c   1.000
_cell.angle_alpha   90.00
_cell.angle_beta   90.00
_cell.angle_gamma   90.00
#
_symmetry.space_group_name_H-M   'P 1'
#
loop_
_entity.id
_entity.type
_entity.pdbx_description
1 polymer ?
#
loop_
_entity_poly.entity_id
_entity_poly.type
_entity_poly.pdbx_seq_one_letter_code
_entity_poly.pdbx_strand_id
1 'polypeptide(L)'
;MAAGGTTTNRQLCDSLLMEFWGGAEERVQKSAVYQCKNNACASSIRSCDVKSSFCIIGIQALAELNHWEEVLEWVLKLYVNPDKIPAKILQMCIILYGKVEEPGSMLEAVGSWLKSSVNQSSPACTVVVEMYLLHVLLPLGLYKESEEVVQATVSLTEDQQQAALRLIALRRDEQVQEEESSHVPDNNSLVQIDCSQQTCRGFAAKKLLSVLKVLQRVLGLSWRFLHAISLRKLLLAACVLYLLIFRLDPGEY
;
A
#
# COMPACT_ATOMS: atom_id res chain seq x y z
N MET A 1 15.18 -15.28 -33.35
CA MET A 1 13.77 -15.72 -33.34
C MET A 1 13.41 -16.06 -31.89
N ALA A 2 13.19 -15.04 -31.05
CA ALA A 2 12.84 -15.18 -29.63
C ALA A 2 12.28 -13.83 -29.14
N ALA A 3 11.00 -13.57 -29.40
CA ALA A 3 10.29 -12.37 -28.93
C ALA A 3 8.85 -12.73 -28.53
N GLY A 4 8.67 -13.91 -27.95
CA GLY A 4 7.34 -14.49 -27.66
C GLY A 4 7.03 -14.76 -26.18
N GLY A 5 7.94 -14.46 -25.25
CA GLY A 5 7.78 -14.88 -23.84
C GLY A 5 7.07 -13.87 -22.93
N THR A 6 7.26 -12.56 -23.14
CA THR A 6 6.80 -11.52 -22.21
C THR A 6 5.31 -11.23 -22.34
N THR A 7 4.75 -11.31 -23.56
CA THR A 7 3.32 -11.08 -23.81
C THR A 7 2.45 -12.18 -23.22
N THR A 8 2.92 -13.43 -23.25
CA THR A 8 2.19 -14.60 -22.77
C THR A 8 2.09 -14.63 -21.25
N ASN A 9 3.17 -14.31 -20.53
CA ASN A 9 3.14 -14.28 -19.06
C ASN A 9 2.23 -13.16 -18.53
N ARG A 10 2.26 -11.98 -19.15
CA ARG A 10 1.38 -10.88 -18.77
C ARG A 10 -0.09 -11.19 -19.02
N GLN A 11 -0.42 -11.79 -20.17
CA GLN A 11 -1.78 -12.26 -20.46
C GLN A 11 -2.23 -13.39 -19.52
N LEU A 12 -1.31 -14.27 -19.10
CA LEU A 12 -1.59 -15.32 -18.12
C LEU A 12 -1.82 -14.75 -16.72
N CYS A 13 -1.05 -13.74 -16.32
CA CYS A 13 -1.21 -12.98 -15.08
C CYS A 13 -2.57 -12.29 -15.05
N ASP A 14 -2.93 -11.61 -16.13
CA ASP A 14 -4.24 -10.96 -16.30
C ASP A 14 -5.38 -12.00 -16.33
N SER A 15 -5.18 -13.15 -16.97
CA SER A 15 -6.16 -14.25 -16.99
C SER A 15 -6.35 -14.88 -15.61
N LEU A 16 -5.28 -15.11 -14.86
CA LEU A 16 -5.34 -15.65 -13.49
C LEU A 16 -5.93 -14.62 -12.52
N LEU A 17 -5.59 -13.33 -12.68
CA LEU A 17 -6.25 -12.23 -11.98
C LEU A 17 -7.75 -12.19 -12.31
N MET A 18 -8.15 -12.42 -13.55
CA MET A 18 -9.57 -12.43 -13.93
C MET A 18 -10.30 -13.70 -13.47
N GLU A 19 -9.67 -14.87 -13.53
CA GLU A 19 -10.25 -16.14 -13.07
C GLU A 19 -10.44 -16.17 -11.54
N PHE A 20 -9.53 -15.55 -10.79
CA PHE A 20 -9.55 -15.54 -9.33
C PHE A 20 -10.23 -14.29 -8.74
N TRP A 21 -9.86 -13.12 -9.25
CA TRP A 21 -10.24 -11.80 -8.76
C TRP A 21 -11.25 -11.07 -9.65
N GLY A 22 -11.62 -11.59 -10.83
CA GLY A 22 -12.59 -10.95 -11.74
C GLY A 22 -14.01 -10.76 -11.19
N GLY A 23 -14.26 -11.26 -9.98
CA GLY A 23 -15.47 -10.96 -9.20
C GLY A 23 -15.18 -10.45 -7.79
N ALA A 24 -13.94 -10.23 -7.35
CA ALA A 24 -13.65 -9.82 -5.97
C ALA A 24 -14.22 -8.43 -5.64
N GLU A 25 -14.08 -7.47 -6.55
CA GLU A 25 -14.66 -6.12 -6.40
C GLU A 25 -16.20 -6.15 -6.43
N GLU A 26 -16.79 -6.98 -7.29
CA GLU A 26 -18.24 -7.20 -7.35
C GLU A 26 -18.75 -8.00 -6.15
N ARG A 27 -17.98 -8.95 -5.62
CA ARG A 27 -18.25 -9.70 -4.37
C ARG A 27 -18.12 -8.80 -3.15
N VAL A 28 -17.19 -7.85 -3.12
CA VAL A 28 -17.09 -6.80 -2.09
C VAL A 28 -18.35 -5.92 -2.12
N GLN A 29 -18.75 -5.46 -3.31
CA GLN A 29 -19.93 -4.64 -3.50
C GLN A 29 -21.21 -5.41 -3.11
N LYS A 30 -21.36 -6.66 -3.57
CA LYS A 30 -22.50 -7.54 -3.24
C LYS A 30 -22.49 -7.93 -1.77
N SER A 31 -21.36 -8.31 -1.18
CA SER A 31 -21.25 -8.66 0.25
C SER A 31 -21.64 -7.48 1.13
N ALA A 32 -21.19 -6.27 0.80
CA ALA A 32 -21.62 -5.05 1.49
C ALA A 32 -23.14 -4.80 1.40
N VAL A 33 -23.78 -5.18 0.29
CA VAL A 33 -25.23 -5.03 0.07
C VAL A 33 -26.04 -6.16 0.73
N TYR A 34 -25.56 -7.40 0.70
CA TYR A 34 -26.22 -8.57 1.31
C TYR A 34 -26.22 -8.49 2.85
N GLN A 35 -25.17 -7.93 3.45
CA GLN A 35 -25.08 -7.81 4.91
C GLN A 35 -26.01 -6.74 5.49
N CYS A 36 -26.41 -5.73 4.69
CA CYS A 36 -27.46 -4.77 5.04
C CYS A 36 -28.87 -5.39 5.12
N LYS A 37 -29.12 -6.56 4.49
CA LYS A 37 -30.49 -7.05 4.27
C LYS A 37 -31.01 -8.01 5.35
N ASN A 38 -30.16 -8.54 6.23
CA ASN A 38 -30.53 -9.66 7.12
C ASN A 38 -30.54 -9.38 8.64
N ASN A 39 -30.47 -8.13 9.11
CA ASN A 39 -30.30 -7.86 10.54
C ASN A 39 -31.62 -7.63 11.31
N ALA A 40 -32.23 -8.71 11.80
CA ALA A 40 -33.31 -8.69 12.78
C ALA A 40 -32.78 -9.01 14.20
N CYS A 41 -31.99 -8.11 14.81
CA CYS A 41 -31.81 -8.04 16.28
C CYS A 41 -31.33 -6.64 16.69
N ALA A 42 -32.25 -5.78 17.16
CA ALA A 42 -32.21 -4.37 16.80
C ALA A 42 -31.36 -3.42 17.68
N SER A 43 -30.88 -3.75 18.89
CA SER A 43 -30.24 -2.74 19.77
C SER A 43 -28.71 -2.71 19.71
N SER A 44 -28.06 -3.87 19.77
CA SER A 44 -26.59 -3.99 19.70
C SER A 44 -26.05 -3.86 18.27
N ILE A 45 -26.84 -4.32 17.29
CA ILE A 45 -26.46 -4.29 15.87
C ILE A 45 -26.52 -2.87 15.30
N ARG A 46 -27.54 -2.08 15.67
CA ARG A 46 -27.65 -0.69 15.21
C ARG A 46 -26.44 0.16 15.64
N SER A 47 -25.86 -0.07 16.81
CA SER A 47 -24.72 0.72 17.27
C SER A 47 -23.40 0.31 16.59
N CYS A 48 -23.18 -0.98 16.29
CA CYS A 48 -21.99 -1.40 15.54
C CYS A 48 -22.02 -0.91 14.08
N ASP A 49 -23.20 -0.83 13.48
CA ASP A 49 -23.40 -0.31 12.13
C ASP A 49 -23.17 1.21 12.08
N VAL A 50 -23.63 1.96 13.10
CA VAL A 50 -23.36 3.40 13.22
C VAL A 50 -21.87 3.67 13.40
N LYS A 51 -21.19 2.94 14.29
CA LYS A 51 -19.74 3.10 14.52
C LYS A 51 -18.94 2.85 13.24
N SER A 52 -19.29 1.78 12.51
CA SER A 52 -18.63 1.44 11.25
C SER A 52 -18.90 2.50 10.17
N SER A 53 -20.13 3.01 10.09
CA SER A 53 -20.50 4.08 9.16
C SER A 53 -19.73 5.37 9.44
N PHE A 54 -19.62 5.77 10.71
CA PHE A 54 -18.83 6.94 11.11
C PHE A 54 -17.33 6.72 10.83
N CYS A 55 -16.83 5.50 11.04
CA CYS A 55 -15.46 5.15 10.70
C CYS A 55 -15.19 5.31 9.19
N ILE A 56 -16.07 4.82 8.33
CA ILE A 56 -15.95 4.98 6.87
C ILE A 56 -15.88 6.46 6.49
N ILE A 57 -16.80 7.28 7.01
CA ILE A 57 -16.82 8.73 6.73
C ILE A 57 -15.53 9.39 7.24
N GLY A 58 -15.05 9.01 8.43
CA GLY A 58 -13.79 9.54 8.98
C GLY A 58 -12.57 9.18 8.14
N ILE A 59 -12.49 7.92 7.67
CA ILE A 59 -11.44 7.47 6.73
C ILE A 59 -11.48 8.30 5.45
N GLN A 60 -12.68 8.46 4.86
CA GLN A 60 -12.85 9.23 3.63
C GLN A 60 -12.46 10.71 3.83
N ALA A 61 -12.92 11.34 4.90
CA ALA A 61 -12.59 12.72 5.21
C ALA A 61 -11.08 12.92 5.42
N LEU A 62 -10.42 12.04 6.17
CA LEU A 62 -8.96 12.08 6.35
C LEU A 62 -8.22 11.88 5.02
N ALA A 63 -8.69 10.96 4.17
CA ALA A 63 -8.11 10.75 2.85
C ALA A 63 -8.29 11.98 1.94
N GLU A 64 -9.48 12.60 1.92
CA GLU A 64 -9.79 13.81 1.14
C GLU A 64 -8.99 15.03 1.60
N LEU A 65 -8.75 15.14 2.91
CA LEU A 65 -7.88 16.18 3.50
C LEU A 65 -6.38 15.88 3.31
N ASN A 66 -6.02 14.78 2.66
CA ASN A 66 -4.65 14.30 2.47
C ASN A 66 -3.92 14.00 3.80
N HIS A 67 -4.67 13.64 4.83
CA HIS A 67 -4.20 13.17 6.14
C HIS A 67 -4.27 11.64 6.23
N TRP A 68 -3.94 10.95 5.13
CA TRP A 68 -4.05 9.50 5.04
C TRP A 68 -3.13 8.75 6.02
N GLU A 69 -1.99 9.35 6.41
CA GLU A 69 -1.03 8.76 7.35
C GLU A 69 -1.65 8.49 8.73
N GLU A 70 -2.59 9.33 9.14
CA GLU A 70 -3.26 9.25 10.45
C GLU A 70 -4.37 8.20 10.48
N VAL A 71 -4.82 7.71 9.32
CA VAL A 71 -6.02 6.87 9.20
C VAL A 71 -5.87 5.57 9.98
N LEU A 72 -4.78 4.82 9.79
CA LEU A 72 -4.63 3.52 10.44
C LEU A 72 -4.56 3.66 11.96
N GLU A 73 -3.78 4.64 12.45
CA GLU A 73 -3.67 4.92 13.88
C GLU A 73 -5.03 5.31 14.47
N TRP A 74 -5.78 6.15 13.76
CA TRP A 74 -7.13 6.56 14.16
C TRP A 74 -8.11 5.38 14.22
N VAL A 75 -8.08 4.48 13.23
CA VAL A 75 -8.91 3.28 13.21
C VAL A 75 -8.56 2.35 14.37
N LEU A 76 -7.27 2.11 14.62
CA LEU A 76 -6.81 1.27 15.73
C LEU A 76 -7.23 1.84 17.09
N LYS A 77 -7.15 3.17 17.27
CA LYS A 77 -7.66 3.86 18.46
C LYS A 77 -9.18 3.71 18.61
N LEU A 78 -9.92 3.83 17.50
CA LEU A 78 -11.37 3.68 17.49
C LEU A 78 -11.81 2.25 17.84
N TYR A 79 -11.06 1.24 17.37
CA TYR A 79 -11.29 -0.17 17.64
C TYR A 79 -10.18 -0.72 18.54
N VAL A 80 -10.26 -0.37 19.83
CA VAL A 80 -9.33 -0.77 20.92
C VAL A 80 -8.82 -2.21 20.81
N ASN A 81 -9.66 -3.14 20.35
CA ASN A 81 -9.22 -4.48 19.95
C ASN A 81 -9.19 -4.57 18.40
N PRO A 82 -7.99 -4.68 17.77
CA PRO A 82 -7.83 -4.77 16.32
C PRO A 82 -8.62 -5.92 15.70
N ASP A 83 -8.76 -7.05 16.39
CA ASP A 83 -9.51 -8.22 15.89
C ASP A 83 -10.98 -7.91 15.64
N LYS A 84 -11.52 -6.86 16.29
CA LYS A 84 -12.90 -6.42 16.15
C LYS A 84 -13.11 -5.37 15.06
N ILE A 85 -12.05 -4.99 14.33
CA ILE A 85 -12.18 -4.11 13.17
C ILE A 85 -13.02 -4.84 12.12
N PRO A 86 -14.11 -4.24 11.62
CA PRO A 86 -14.90 -4.86 10.55
C PRO A 86 -14.05 -5.01 9.28
N ALA A 87 -14.15 -6.16 8.61
CA ALA A 87 -13.38 -6.45 7.38
C ALA A 87 -13.48 -5.33 6.33
N LYS A 88 -14.65 -4.71 6.16
CA LYS A 88 -14.86 -3.59 5.24
C LYS A 88 -14.01 -2.37 5.57
N ILE A 89 -13.81 -2.06 6.85
CA ILE A 89 -12.92 -0.97 7.29
C ILE A 89 -11.48 -1.28 6.91
N LEU A 90 -11.05 -2.51 7.15
CA LEU A 90 -9.70 -2.97 6.83
C LEU A 90 -9.45 -2.94 5.31
N GLN A 91 -10.43 -3.38 4.50
CA GLN A 91 -10.39 -3.30 3.04
C GLN A 91 -10.21 -1.85 2.56
N MET A 92 -10.97 -0.90 3.10
CA MET A 92 -10.84 0.52 2.75
C MET A 92 -9.44 1.05 3.09
N CYS A 93 -8.87 0.66 4.23
CA CYS A 93 -7.50 1.02 4.60
C CYS A 93 -6.49 0.40 3.62
N ILE A 94 -6.60 -0.89 3.30
CA ILE A 94 -5.71 -1.56 2.33
C ILE A 94 -5.71 -0.82 0.99
N ILE A 95 -6.88 -0.48 0.46
CA ILE A 95 -7.00 0.24 -0.81
C ILE A 95 -6.41 1.66 -0.71
N LEU A 96 -6.66 2.38 0.39
CA LEU A 96 -6.10 3.71 0.60
C LEU A 96 -4.57 3.67 0.63
N TYR A 97 -3.97 2.80 1.44
CA TYR A 97 -2.52 2.69 1.59
C TYR A 97 -1.85 2.15 0.32
N GLY A 98 -2.53 1.29 -0.45
CA GLY A 98 -2.10 0.90 -1.79
C GLY A 98 -2.09 2.08 -2.77
N LYS A 99 -3.12 2.92 -2.76
CA LYS A 99 -3.22 4.10 -3.66
C LYS A 99 -2.16 5.17 -3.40
N VAL A 100 -1.73 5.33 -2.16
CA VAL A 100 -0.66 6.28 -1.78
C VAL A 100 0.75 5.66 -1.85
N GLU A 101 0.88 4.47 -2.44
CA GLU A 101 2.14 3.71 -2.55
C GLU A 101 2.84 3.41 -1.21
N GLU A 102 2.10 3.36 -0.10
CA GLU A 102 2.60 2.97 1.24
C GLU A 102 1.91 1.71 1.81
N PRO A 103 1.78 0.62 1.04
CA PRO A 103 1.07 -0.56 1.51
C PRO A 103 1.75 -1.23 2.72
N GLY A 104 3.05 -1.00 2.93
CA GLY A 104 3.80 -1.53 4.08
C GLY A 104 3.23 -1.16 5.44
N SER A 105 2.55 -0.01 5.53
CA SER A 105 1.88 0.43 6.77
C SER A 105 0.80 -0.54 7.24
N MET A 106 0.24 -1.34 6.33
CA MET A 106 -0.85 -2.28 6.62
C MET A 106 -0.38 -3.66 7.09
N LEU A 107 0.92 -3.99 6.99
CA LEU A 107 1.44 -5.35 7.25
C LEU A 107 1.05 -5.89 8.64
N GLU A 108 1.33 -5.10 9.68
CA GLU A 108 1.06 -5.52 11.07
C GLU A 108 -0.44 -5.61 11.36
N ALA A 109 -1.20 -4.58 10.97
CA ALA A 109 -2.62 -4.49 11.23
C ALA A 109 -3.41 -5.61 10.53
N VAL A 110 -3.12 -5.89 9.26
CA VAL A 110 -3.81 -6.95 8.51
C VAL A 110 -3.31 -8.32 8.96
N GLY A 111 -2.00 -8.49 9.15
CA GLY A 111 -1.42 -9.76 9.59
C GLY A 111 -1.93 -10.21 10.96
N SER A 112 -2.07 -9.29 11.91
CA SER A 112 -2.67 -9.58 13.23
C SER A 112 -4.16 -9.93 13.11
N TRP A 113 -4.92 -9.14 12.34
CA TRP A 113 -6.34 -9.38 12.10
C TRP A 113 -6.62 -10.76 11.50
N LEU A 114 -5.80 -11.20 10.53
CA LEU A 114 -5.90 -12.51 9.88
C LEU A 114 -5.52 -13.68 10.81
N LYS A 115 -4.63 -13.47 11.78
CA LYS A 115 -4.26 -14.52 12.76
C LYS A 115 -5.37 -14.78 13.79
N SER A 116 -6.33 -13.86 13.94
CA SER A 116 -7.44 -14.03 14.87
C SER A 116 -8.38 -15.15 14.43
N SER A 117 -8.62 -16.12 15.32
CA SER A 117 -9.49 -17.27 15.05
C SER A 117 -10.94 -16.87 14.75
N VAL A 118 -11.41 -15.76 15.32
CA VAL A 118 -12.74 -15.20 15.06
C VAL A 118 -12.87 -14.81 13.58
N ASN A 119 -11.84 -14.17 13.04
CA ASN A 119 -11.84 -13.67 11.67
C ASN A 119 -11.66 -14.80 10.66
N GLN A 120 -10.80 -15.78 10.94
CA GLN A 120 -10.56 -16.96 10.08
C GLN A 120 -11.83 -17.74 9.72
N SER A 121 -12.84 -17.73 10.60
CA SER A 121 -14.13 -18.41 10.37
C SER A 121 -15.11 -17.64 9.48
N SER A 122 -14.80 -16.38 9.15
CA SER A 122 -15.71 -15.50 8.40
C SER A 122 -15.44 -15.56 6.90
N PRO A 123 -16.48 -15.57 6.03
CA PRO A 123 -16.29 -15.44 4.58
C PRO A 123 -15.64 -14.10 4.18
N ALA A 124 -15.73 -13.09 5.04
CA ALA A 124 -15.05 -11.81 4.81
C ALA A 124 -13.52 -11.93 4.94
N CYS A 125 -13.01 -12.98 5.61
CA CYS A 125 -11.58 -13.25 5.73
C CYS A 125 -10.95 -13.50 4.36
N THR A 126 -11.58 -14.34 3.53
CA THR A 126 -11.11 -14.64 2.17
C THR A 126 -10.89 -13.37 1.35
N VAL A 127 -11.83 -12.42 1.43
CA VAL A 127 -11.71 -11.12 0.74
C VAL A 127 -10.56 -10.28 1.29
N VAL A 128 -10.35 -10.28 2.61
CA VAL A 128 -9.22 -9.55 3.22
C VAL A 128 -7.88 -10.18 2.83
N VAL A 129 -7.78 -11.51 2.78
CA VAL A 129 -6.57 -12.22 2.32
C VAL A 129 -6.29 -11.91 0.86
N GLU A 130 -7.31 -11.96 0.01
CA GLU A 130 -7.25 -11.56 -1.39
C GLU A 130 -6.66 -10.15 -1.54
N MET A 131 -7.20 -9.18 -0.81
CA MET A 131 -6.73 -7.79 -0.83
C MET A 131 -5.32 -7.65 -0.26
N TYR A 132 -4.99 -8.39 0.80
CA TYR A 132 -3.68 -8.34 1.43
C TYR A 132 -2.58 -8.85 0.51
N LEU A 133 -2.84 -9.96 -0.20
CA LEU A 133 -1.92 -10.49 -1.21
C LEU A 133 -1.69 -9.49 -2.33
N LEU A 134 -2.77 -9.00 -2.96
CA LEU A 134 -2.66 -8.15 -4.15
C LEU A 134 -2.14 -6.75 -3.89
N HIS A 135 -2.56 -6.12 -2.80
CA HIS A 135 -2.29 -4.71 -2.55
C HIS A 135 -1.18 -4.48 -1.52
N VAL A 136 -0.76 -5.53 -0.79
CA VAL A 136 0.28 -5.39 0.23
C VAL A 136 1.46 -6.32 -0.02
N LEU A 137 1.28 -7.63 0.05
CA LEU A 137 2.42 -8.56 0.05
C LEU A 137 3.12 -8.64 -1.32
N LEU A 138 2.36 -8.84 -2.40
CA LEU A 138 2.94 -8.96 -3.75
C LEU A 138 3.61 -7.65 -4.22
N PRO A 139 3.03 -6.45 -4.03
CA PRO A 139 3.71 -5.20 -4.37
C PRO A 139 4.99 -4.95 -3.57
N LEU A 140 5.11 -5.52 -2.37
CA LEU A 140 6.31 -5.41 -1.53
C LEU A 140 7.34 -6.52 -1.82
N GLY A 141 7.04 -7.48 -2.71
CA GLY A 141 7.92 -8.61 -3.00
C GLY A 141 7.98 -9.65 -1.87
N LEU A 142 7.02 -9.64 -0.94
CA LEU A 142 6.97 -10.54 0.22
C LEU A 142 6.33 -11.89 -0.15
N TYR A 143 6.95 -12.61 -1.08
CA TYR A 143 6.37 -13.81 -1.67
C TYR A 143 6.32 -14.98 -0.68
N LYS A 144 7.30 -15.10 0.22
CA LYS A 144 7.33 -16.18 1.21
C LYS A 144 6.19 -16.00 2.21
N GLU A 145 6.04 -14.78 2.73
CA GLU A 145 4.95 -14.39 3.61
C GLU A 145 3.59 -14.57 2.91
N SER A 146 3.52 -14.33 1.60
CA SER A 146 2.31 -14.59 0.80
C SER A 146 1.92 -16.07 0.82
N GLU A 147 2.88 -16.98 0.62
CA GLU A 147 2.63 -18.43 0.67
C GLU A 147 2.19 -18.87 2.07
N GLU A 148 2.86 -18.36 3.12
CA GLU A 148 2.52 -18.65 4.52
C GLU A 148 1.09 -18.20 4.85
N VAL A 149 0.68 -17.01 4.42
CA VAL A 149 -0.69 -16.51 4.62
C VAL A 149 -1.71 -17.38 3.92
N VAL A 150 -1.45 -17.76 2.66
CA VAL A 150 -2.35 -18.62 1.89
C VAL A 150 -2.50 -19.99 2.55
N GLN A 151 -1.41 -20.59 3.03
CA GLN A 151 -1.43 -21.89 3.71
C GLN A 151 -2.08 -21.85 5.09
N ALA A 152 -1.94 -20.74 5.82
CA ALA A 152 -2.51 -20.57 7.15
C ALA A 152 -4.00 -20.18 7.16
N THR A 153 -4.56 -19.77 6.01
CA THR A 153 -5.94 -19.30 5.92
C THR A 153 -6.91 -20.46 5.74
N VAL A 154 -7.78 -20.68 6.72
CA VAL A 154 -8.73 -21.80 6.74
C VAL A 154 -9.94 -21.54 5.83
N SER A 155 -10.27 -20.28 5.56
CA SER A 155 -11.45 -19.90 4.78
C SER A 155 -11.29 -20.04 3.26
N LEU A 156 -10.09 -20.34 2.76
CA LEU A 156 -9.84 -20.53 1.33
C LEU A 156 -10.20 -21.95 0.90
N THR A 157 -10.84 -22.09 -0.26
CA THR A 157 -11.00 -23.41 -0.90
C THR A 157 -9.67 -23.89 -1.47
N GLU A 158 -9.52 -25.19 -1.73
CA GLU A 158 -8.32 -25.74 -2.36
C GLU A 158 -8.03 -25.10 -3.73
N ASP A 159 -9.08 -24.87 -4.53
CA ASP A 159 -8.96 -24.15 -5.81
C ASP A 159 -8.45 -22.71 -5.60
N GLN A 160 -8.96 -22.03 -4.57
CA GLN A 160 -8.52 -20.68 -4.23
C GLN A 160 -7.07 -20.66 -3.73
N GLN A 161 -6.69 -21.63 -2.90
CA GLN A 161 -5.32 -21.76 -2.43
C GLN A 161 -4.36 -22.02 -3.59
N GLN A 162 -4.70 -22.95 -4.48
CA GLN A 162 -3.85 -23.33 -5.60
C GLN A 162 -3.68 -22.20 -6.61
N ALA A 163 -4.74 -21.45 -6.91
CA ALA A 163 -4.65 -20.31 -7.83
C ALA A 163 -3.89 -19.13 -7.21
N ALA A 164 -4.03 -18.87 -5.90
CA ALA A 164 -3.19 -17.87 -5.22
C ALA A 164 -1.70 -18.25 -5.26
N LEU A 165 -1.35 -19.51 -5.00
CA LEU A 165 0.04 -19.99 -5.08
C LEU A 165 0.61 -19.87 -6.51
N ARG A 166 -0.19 -20.14 -7.55
CA ARG A 166 0.22 -19.94 -8.95
C ARG A 166 0.50 -18.47 -9.25
N LEU A 167 -0.35 -17.55 -8.77
CA LEU A 167 -0.11 -16.12 -8.93
C LEU A 167 1.19 -15.69 -8.22
N ILE A 168 1.42 -16.16 -6.99
CA ILE A 168 2.63 -15.84 -6.23
C ILE A 168 3.88 -16.31 -6.98
N ALA A 169 3.87 -17.54 -7.49
CA ALA A 169 4.98 -18.08 -8.29
C ALA A 169 5.23 -17.25 -9.56
N LEU A 170 4.17 -16.94 -10.31
CA LEU A 170 4.28 -16.12 -11.52
C LEU A 170 4.88 -14.74 -11.23
N ARG A 171 4.40 -14.07 -10.17
CA ARG A 171 4.90 -12.74 -9.77
C ARG A 171 6.34 -12.77 -9.25
N ARG A 172 6.79 -13.89 -8.68
CA ARG A 172 8.19 -14.11 -8.29
C ARG A 172 9.07 -14.26 -9.52
N ASP A 173 8.64 -15.05 -10.49
CA ASP A 173 9.39 -15.29 -11.74
C ASP A 173 9.51 -14.01 -12.59
N GLU A 174 8.45 -13.20 -12.66
CA GLU A 174 8.47 -11.90 -13.32
C GLU A 174 9.53 -10.96 -12.71
N GLN A 175 9.66 -10.92 -11.38
CA GLN A 175 10.68 -10.10 -10.73
C GLN A 175 12.10 -10.59 -11.07
N VAL A 176 12.33 -11.91 -11.05
CA VAL A 176 13.64 -12.48 -11.42
C VAL A 176 13.99 -12.14 -12.87
N GLN A 177 13.03 -12.24 -13.80
CA GLN A 177 13.24 -11.88 -15.21
C GLN A 177 13.49 -10.38 -15.42
N GLU A 178 12.83 -9.50 -14.67
CA GLU A 178 13.11 -8.06 -14.69
C GLU A 178 14.50 -7.71 -14.13
N GLU A 179 15.00 -8.51 -13.20
CA GLU A 179 16.36 -8.41 -12.67
C GLU A 179 17.41 -8.94 -13.66
N GLU A 180 17.15 -10.07 -14.34
CA GLU A 180 18.05 -10.68 -15.33
C GLU A 180 18.07 -9.95 -16.69
N SER A 181 16.92 -9.47 -17.18
CA SER A 181 16.81 -8.68 -18.42
C SER A 181 17.52 -7.32 -18.31
N SER A 182 17.73 -6.83 -17.09
CA SER A 182 18.57 -5.66 -16.82
C SER A 182 20.08 -5.95 -16.98
N HIS A 183 20.48 -7.19 -17.31
CA HIS A 183 21.87 -7.65 -17.37
C HIS A 183 22.20 -8.33 -18.72
N VAL A 184 22.06 -7.61 -19.84
CA VAL A 184 22.59 -8.05 -21.14
C VAL A 184 24.10 -7.76 -21.22
N PRO A 185 24.98 -8.73 -21.51
CA PRO A 185 26.39 -8.47 -21.76
C PRO A 185 26.61 -8.03 -23.21
N ASP A 186 27.06 -6.79 -23.41
CA ASP A 186 27.54 -6.30 -24.69
C ASP A 186 28.84 -7.02 -25.07
N ASN A 187 28.74 -8.04 -25.93
CA ASN A 187 29.90 -8.67 -26.57
C ASN A 187 29.95 -8.22 -28.03
N ASN A 188 30.84 -7.27 -28.34
CA ASN A 188 31.74 -7.29 -29.52
C ASN A 188 32.63 -6.04 -29.57
N SER A 189 33.83 -6.11 -28.96
CA SER A 189 35.11 -6.02 -29.68
C SER A 189 36.28 -5.86 -28.71
N LEU A 190 37.15 -6.86 -28.79
CA LEU A 190 38.53 -7.00 -28.35
C LEU A 190 39.29 -5.67 -28.04
N VAL A 191 39.78 -5.55 -26.80
CA VAL A 191 41.18 -5.28 -26.39
C VAL A 191 41.21 -4.57 -25.02
N GLN A 192 41.74 -5.32 -24.04
CA GLN A 192 42.37 -4.96 -22.76
C GLN A 192 42.12 -3.61 -22.06
N ILE A 193 41.68 -3.76 -20.79
CA ILE A 193 42.08 -3.01 -19.59
C ILE A 193 41.64 -1.53 -19.56
N ASP A 194 40.50 -1.27 -18.92
CA ASP A 194 40.54 -0.57 -17.63
C ASP A 194 39.30 -0.88 -16.80
N CYS A 195 39.49 -0.92 -15.49
CA CYS A 195 38.52 -1.36 -14.50
C CYS A 195 37.44 -0.27 -14.25
N SER A 196 36.25 -0.71 -13.86
CA SER A 196 35.29 0.04 -13.03
C SER A 196 34.69 1.36 -13.59
N GLN A 197 33.59 1.28 -14.35
CA GLN A 197 32.63 2.41 -14.35
C GLN A 197 31.18 2.12 -14.81
N GLN A 198 30.87 1.02 -15.49
CA GLN A 198 29.54 0.88 -16.14
C GLN A 198 28.47 0.09 -15.36
N THR A 199 28.86 -0.77 -14.40
CA THR A 199 27.91 -1.51 -13.53
C THR A 199 27.18 -0.59 -12.54
N CYS A 200 27.66 0.64 -12.36
CA CYS A 200 27.10 1.57 -11.39
C CYS A 200 25.81 2.24 -11.87
N ARG A 201 25.53 2.34 -13.18
CA ARG A 201 24.47 3.26 -13.66
C ARG A 201 23.04 2.71 -13.52
N GLY A 202 22.84 1.40 -13.66
CA GLY A 202 21.52 0.75 -13.53
C GLY A 202 21.14 0.42 -12.07
N PHE A 203 22.10 -0.09 -11.29
CA PHE A 203 21.94 -0.25 -9.84
C PHE A 203 21.77 1.10 -9.15
N ALA A 204 22.53 2.12 -9.56
CA ALA A 204 22.32 3.48 -9.06
C ALA A 204 20.99 4.06 -9.51
N ALA A 205 20.42 3.70 -10.67
CA ALA A 205 19.12 4.23 -11.11
C ALA A 205 17.95 3.69 -10.27
N LYS A 206 17.92 2.39 -9.97
CA LYS A 206 16.90 1.79 -9.08
C LYS A 206 17.09 2.25 -7.63
N LYS A 207 18.34 2.30 -7.14
CA LYS A 207 18.68 2.92 -5.84
C LYS A 207 18.36 4.42 -5.82
N LEU A 208 18.59 5.15 -6.91
CA LEU A 208 18.22 6.56 -7.05
C LEU A 208 16.72 6.72 -7.06
N LEU A 209 15.95 5.82 -7.66
CA LEU A 209 14.48 5.91 -7.64
C LEU A 209 13.95 5.65 -6.23
N SER A 210 14.48 4.66 -5.52
CA SER A 210 14.16 4.43 -4.11
C SER A 210 14.61 5.59 -3.21
N VAL A 211 15.81 6.13 -3.41
CA VAL A 211 16.33 7.31 -2.68
C VAL A 211 15.55 8.56 -3.06
N LEU A 212 15.14 8.73 -4.32
CA LEU A 212 14.34 9.84 -4.80
C LEU A 212 12.93 9.76 -4.25
N LYS A 213 12.33 8.56 -4.12
CA LYS A 213 11.04 8.36 -3.45
C LYS A 213 11.13 8.65 -1.95
N VAL A 214 12.18 8.19 -1.27
CA VAL A 214 12.44 8.54 0.13
C VAL A 214 12.68 10.05 0.28
N LEU A 215 13.45 10.66 -0.62
CA LEU A 215 13.71 12.09 -0.65
C LEU A 215 12.42 12.87 -0.93
N GLN A 216 11.55 12.39 -1.81
CA GLN A 216 10.26 12.99 -2.12
C GLN A 216 9.28 12.87 -0.94
N ARG A 217 9.35 11.78 -0.15
CA ARG A 217 8.64 11.67 1.14
C ARG A 217 9.20 12.63 2.18
N VAL A 218 10.52 12.71 2.34
CA VAL A 218 11.18 13.63 3.28
C VAL A 218 10.91 15.08 2.90
N LEU A 219 10.94 15.42 1.60
CA LEU A 219 10.55 16.72 1.08
C LEU A 219 9.06 16.97 1.27
N GLY A 220 8.19 15.97 1.10
CA GLY A 220 6.75 16.08 1.37
C GLY A 220 6.46 16.36 2.85
N LEU A 221 7.14 15.66 3.77
CA LEU A 221 7.06 15.88 5.22
C LEU A 221 7.66 17.24 5.61
N SER A 222 8.80 17.62 5.04
CA SER A 222 9.43 18.93 5.26
C SER A 222 8.60 20.07 4.66
N TRP A 223 7.96 19.84 3.51
CA TRP A 223 7.05 20.78 2.86
C TRP A 223 5.79 20.95 3.69
N ARG A 224 5.22 19.85 4.21
CA ARG A 224 4.10 19.89 5.17
C ARG A 224 4.50 20.61 6.45
N PHE A 225 5.72 20.43 6.97
CA PHE A 225 6.22 21.16 8.14
C PHE A 225 6.40 22.66 7.85
N LEU A 226 6.92 23.02 6.67
CA LEU A 226 7.06 24.40 6.20
C LEU A 226 5.71 25.05 5.86
N HIS A 227 4.71 24.27 5.46
CA HIS A 227 3.34 24.73 5.20
C HIS A 227 2.50 24.79 6.50
N ALA A 228 2.79 23.91 7.46
CA ALA A 228 2.21 23.89 8.81
C ALA A 228 2.77 25.03 9.69
N ILE A 229 4.03 25.43 9.47
CA ILE A 229 4.48 26.78 9.80
C ILE A 229 3.68 27.71 8.89
N SER A 230 2.52 28.15 9.39
CA SER A 230 1.61 29.00 8.66
C SER A 230 2.41 30.10 7.96
N LEU A 231 2.34 30.18 6.62
CA LEU A 231 3.12 31.13 5.81
C LEU A 231 3.03 32.57 6.37
N ARG A 232 1.90 32.88 7.02
CA ARG A 232 1.65 34.11 7.77
C ARG A 232 2.65 34.34 8.92
N LYS A 233 3.00 33.31 9.70
CA LYS A 233 3.98 33.37 10.79
C LYS A 233 5.40 33.56 10.26
N LEU A 234 5.75 32.92 9.14
CA LEU A 234 7.04 33.11 8.49
C LEU A 234 7.17 34.51 7.87
N LEU A 235 6.13 34.99 7.18
CA LEU A 235 6.05 36.36 6.67
C LEU A 235 6.11 37.39 7.81
N LEU A 236 5.41 37.14 8.93
CA LEU A 236 5.51 37.99 10.12
C LEU A 236 6.93 38.03 10.68
N ALA A 237 7.59 36.87 10.84
CA ALA A 237 8.96 36.80 11.31
C ALA A 237 9.93 37.52 10.35
N ALA A 238 9.76 37.36 9.04
CA ALA A 238 10.53 38.06 8.03
C ALA A 238 10.27 39.58 8.04
N CYS A 239 9.03 40.03 8.18
CA CYS A 239 8.68 41.44 8.33
C CYS A 239 9.28 42.04 9.60
N VAL A 240 9.24 41.32 10.72
CA VAL A 240 9.84 41.76 12.00
C VAL A 240 11.36 41.82 11.86
N LEU A 241 12.00 40.84 11.24
CA LEU A 241 13.44 40.85 10.98
C LEU A 241 13.85 41.96 10.01
N TYR A 242 13.07 42.20 8.96
CA TYR A 242 13.25 43.32 8.04
C TYR A 242 13.13 44.66 8.78
N LEU A 243 12.10 44.83 9.60
CA LEU A 243 11.96 46.03 10.42
C LEU A 243 13.10 46.16 11.44
N LEU A 244 13.61 45.06 12.01
CA LEU A 244 14.77 45.10 12.88
C LEU A 244 16.01 45.55 12.13
N ILE A 245 16.29 45.01 10.94
CA ILE A 245 17.47 45.39 10.14
C ILE A 245 17.35 46.83 9.60
N PHE A 246 16.18 47.24 9.13
CA PHE A 246 15.95 48.58 8.57
C PHE A 246 15.62 49.67 9.60
N ARG A 247 15.24 49.32 10.84
CA ARG A 247 14.97 50.29 11.92
C ARG A 247 16.01 50.26 13.04
N LEU A 248 16.83 49.21 13.17
CA LEU A 248 18.00 49.19 14.06
C LEU A 248 19.32 49.46 13.30
N ASP A 249 19.27 50.07 12.12
CA ASP A 249 20.39 50.86 11.64
C ASP A 249 20.17 52.35 11.98
N PRO A 250 20.54 52.81 13.20
CA PRO A 250 20.70 54.22 13.49
C PRO A 250 22.13 54.65 13.08
N GLY A 251 22.31 55.03 11.82
CA GLY A 251 23.51 55.71 11.34
C GLY A 251 23.57 55.67 9.81
N GLU A 252 23.56 56.76 9.05
CA GLU A 252 23.94 58.13 9.34
C GLU A 252 23.18 59.07 8.39
N TYR A 253 22.60 60.16 8.92
CA TYR A 253 22.63 61.53 8.37
C TYR A 253 22.28 62.51 9.47
#